data_AF-A0A538SA91-F1
#
_entry.id   AF-A0A538SA91-F1
#
_cell.length_a   1.000
_cell.length_b   1.000
_cell.length_c   1.000
_cell.angle_alpha   90.00
_cell.angle_beta   90.00
_cell.angle_gamma   90.00
#
_symmetry.space_group_name_H-M   'P 1'
#
loop_
_entity.id
_entity.type
_entity.pdbx_description
1 polymer ?
#
loop_
_entity_poly.entity_id
_entity_poly.type
_entity_poly.pdbx_seq_one_letter_code
_entity_poly.pdbx_strand_id
1 'polypeptide(L)'
;MSRPLRPASRLRRAALAQARPARALEQLALDFDLCLPRWSLSRPALLSRHRQRILACLEFVRGFFPELGSFTIHVGLARKRGVLGWGSLDPDHPGIWLRPRRLDYFTIAHEFTHLLQARKLVPAGERACDLWAMARSPLLIDSPPSYLALPRALSRQSRIGLATAMRLHDAARRALAARERGVRRYLNSFEQEIAEAFGGTGRRNGTR
;
A
#
# COMPACT_ATOMS: atom_id res chain seq x y z
N MET A 1 -16.55 -46.07 59.40
CA MET A 1 -16.54 -45.21 58.20
C MET A 1 -15.57 -45.83 57.20
N SER A 2 -16.12 -46.42 56.14
CA SER A 2 -15.46 -47.39 55.26
C SER A 2 -14.61 -46.72 54.18
N ARG A 3 -13.32 -47.04 54.14
CA ARG A 3 -12.42 -46.81 53.00
C ARG A 3 -12.25 -48.13 52.24
N PRO A 4 -12.50 -48.20 50.93
CA PRO A 4 -12.00 -49.30 50.12
C PRO A 4 -10.63 -48.96 49.52
N LEU A 5 -9.67 -49.84 49.79
CA LEU A 5 -8.47 -50.07 48.98
C LEU A 5 -8.84 -51.00 47.82
N ARG A 6 -8.41 -50.70 46.59
CA ARG A 6 -8.16 -51.68 45.51
C ARG A 6 -6.98 -51.24 44.63
N PRO A 7 -6.31 -52.20 43.97
CA PRO A 7 -4.85 -52.29 43.94
C PRO A 7 -4.19 -51.79 42.65
N ALA A 8 -2.86 -51.66 42.75
CA ALA A 8 -1.93 -51.42 41.65
C ALA A 8 -1.82 -52.61 40.68
N SER A 9 -1.60 -52.31 39.39
CA SER A 9 -0.47 -52.81 38.57
C SER A 9 -0.83 -52.94 37.08
N ARG A 10 -0.14 -52.16 36.23
CA ARG A 10 0.69 -52.64 35.10
C ARG A 10 1.18 -51.46 34.27
N LEU A 11 2.35 -50.95 34.66
CA LEU A 11 3.28 -50.34 33.72
C LEU A 11 4.03 -51.46 32.99
N ARG A 12 4.01 -51.46 31.65
CA ARG A 12 5.21 -51.47 30.77
C ARG A 12 5.00 -52.17 29.42
N ARG A 13 5.46 -51.44 28.38
CA ARG A 13 5.88 -51.86 27.02
C ARG A 13 4.72 -52.23 26.06
N ALA A 14 4.66 -51.73 24.83
CA ALA A 14 5.76 -51.43 23.92
C ALA A 14 5.56 -50.10 23.16
N ALA A 15 6.64 -49.32 23.10
CA ALA A 15 6.89 -48.44 21.97
C ALA A 15 7.21 -49.33 20.77
N LEU A 16 6.61 -49.05 19.62
CA LEU A 16 7.20 -49.16 18.29
C LEU A 16 6.22 -48.61 17.25
N ALA A 17 6.65 -47.50 16.64
CA ALA A 17 6.48 -47.18 15.24
C ALA A 17 5.07 -47.26 14.62
N GLN A 18 4.53 -46.06 14.34
CA GLN A 18 4.20 -45.63 12.98
C GLN A 18 3.94 -44.11 13.04
N ALA A 19 5.01 -43.32 12.99
CA ALA A 19 5.47 -42.70 11.75
C ALA A 19 4.48 -41.65 11.21
N ARG A 20 4.70 -40.43 11.72
CA ARG A 20 4.26 -39.10 11.25
C ARG A 20 3.52 -39.04 9.89
N PRO A 21 2.29 -38.49 9.84
CA PRO A 21 1.73 -37.98 8.59
C PRO A 21 2.33 -36.62 8.17
N ALA A 22 3.16 -36.00 9.02
CA ALA A 22 3.69 -34.66 8.79
C ALA A 22 4.54 -34.53 7.50
N ARG A 23 5.29 -35.59 7.13
CA ARG A 23 6.12 -35.55 5.93
C ARG A 23 5.31 -35.57 4.63
N ALA A 24 4.15 -36.23 4.59
CA ALA A 24 3.34 -36.28 3.38
C ALA A 24 2.71 -34.93 3.03
N LEU A 25 2.37 -34.12 4.04
CA LEU A 25 1.90 -32.74 3.84
C LEU A 25 3.05 -31.77 3.52
N GLU A 26 4.24 -31.96 4.10
CA GLU A 26 5.44 -31.21 3.71
C GLU A 26 5.86 -31.49 2.26
N GLN A 27 5.67 -32.72 1.77
CA GLN A 27 5.97 -33.09 0.39
C GLN A 27 4.96 -32.51 -0.61
N LEU A 28 3.68 -32.48 -0.25
CA LEU A 28 2.65 -31.80 -1.08
C LEU A 28 2.83 -30.27 -1.12
N ALA A 29 3.41 -29.68 -0.07
CA ALA A 29 3.74 -28.25 -0.03
C ALA A 29 4.97 -27.86 -0.88
N LEU A 30 5.77 -28.84 -1.31
CA LEU A 30 6.95 -28.62 -2.17
C LEU A 30 6.61 -28.71 -3.67
N ASP A 31 5.52 -29.39 -4.03
CA ASP A 31 5.13 -29.61 -5.44
C ASP A 31 4.15 -28.57 -5.99
N PHE A 32 3.49 -27.82 -5.10
CA PHE A 32 2.85 -26.56 -5.48
C PHE A 32 3.80 -25.46 -5.03
N ASP A 33 4.29 -24.63 -5.95
CA ASP A 33 4.71 -23.28 -5.59
C ASP A 33 3.57 -22.69 -4.75
N LEU A 34 3.67 -22.75 -3.42
CA LEU A 34 2.72 -22.17 -2.49
C LEU A 34 2.85 -20.67 -2.68
N CYS A 35 2.24 -20.17 -3.75
CA CYS A 35 2.04 -18.78 -4.03
C CYS A 35 1.16 -18.28 -2.91
N LEU A 36 1.80 -17.83 -1.83
CA LEU A 36 1.12 -17.17 -0.74
C LEU A 36 0.21 -16.12 -1.37
N PRO A 37 -1.08 -16.09 -0.99
CA PRO A 37 -2.02 -15.18 -1.61
C PRO A 37 -1.50 -13.76 -1.44
N ARG A 38 -1.51 -12.96 -2.52
CA ARG A 38 -1.00 -11.58 -2.48
C ARG A 38 -1.77 -10.70 -1.48
N TRP A 39 -3.00 -11.08 -1.16
CA TRP A 39 -3.91 -10.35 -0.27
C TRP A 39 -4.46 -11.25 0.83
N SER A 40 -4.47 -10.72 2.05
CA SER A 40 -5.29 -11.25 3.15
C SER A 40 -6.41 -10.25 3.42
N LEU A 41 -7.68 -10.65 3.30
CA LEU A 41 -8.82 -9.73 3.46
C LEU A 41 -9.38 -9.80 4.88
N SER A 42 -9.63 -8.63 5.48
CA SER A 42 -10.49 -8.56 6.67
C SER A 42 -11.90 -9.08 6.36
N ARG A 43 -12.62 -9.60 7.36
CA ARG A 43 -14.01 -10.08 7.20
C ARG A 43 -14.92 -9.03 6.56
N PRO A 44 -14.89 -7.74 6.94
CA PRO A 44 -15.66 -6.70 6.23
C PRO A 44 -15.28 -6.53 4.77
N ALA A 45 -13.98 -6.60 4.42
CA ALA A 45 -13.54 -6.49 3.03
C ALA A 45 -13.98 -7.71 2.20
N LEU A 46 -13.90 -8.91 2.77
CA LEU A 46 -14.34 -10.16 2.14
C LEU A 46 -15.84 -10.16 1.80
N LEU A 47 -16.67 -9.61 2.70
CA LEU A 47 -18.12 -9.51 2.55
C LEU A 47 -18.59 -8.26 1.78
N SER A 48 -17.65 -7.40 1.37
CA SER A 48 -18.00 -6.15 0.69
C SER A 48 -18.52 -6.42 -0.72
N ARG A 49 -19.63 -5.76 -1.09
CA ARG A 49 -20.10 -5.72 -2.50
C ARG A 49 -19.06 -5.12 -3.47
N HIS A 50 -18.08 -4.38 -2.95
CA HIS A 50 -17.02 -3.76 -3.74
C HIS A 50 -15.74 -4.62 -3.81
N ARG A 51 -15.74 -5.85 -3.28
CA ARG A 51 -14.56 -6.72 -3.18
C ARG A 51 -13.80 -6.86 -4.50
N GLN A 52 -14.49 -7.22 -5.58
CA GLN A 52 -13.86 -7.41 -6.89
C GLN A 52 -13.18 -6.13 -7.39
N ARG A 53 -13.85 -4.98 -7.26
CA ARG A 53 -13.27 -3.68 -7.63
C ARG A 53 -12.05 -3.34 -6.77
N ILE A 54 -12.11 -3.58 -5.45
CA ILE A 54 -10.97 -3.36 -4.55
C ILE A 54 -9.78 -4.18 -5.01
N LEU A 55 -9.97 -5.49 -5.21
CA LEU A 55 -8.90 -6.39 -5.65
C LEU A 55 -8.33 -6.00 -7.01
N ALA A 56 -9.18 -5.63 -7.98
CA ALA A 56 -8.72 -5.19 -9.30
C ALA A 56 -7.86 -3.92 -9.21
N CYS A 57 -8.29 -2.92 -8.44
CA CYS A 57 -7.49 -1.71 -8.22
C CYS A 57 -6.17 -2.03 -7.50
N LEU A 58 -6.20 -2.91 -6.49
CA LEU A 58 -5.01 -3.31 -5.74
C LEU A 58 -3.98 -4.03 -6.62
N GLU A 59 -4.42 -4.98 -7.46
CA GLU A 59 -3.54 -5.68 -8.40
C GLU A 59 -2.94 -4.72 -9.42
N PHE A 60 -3.76 -3.82 -9.99
CA PHE A 60 -3.27 -2.81 -10.93
C PHE A 60 -2.19 -1.93 -10.30
N VAL A 61 -2.43 -1.39 -9.11
CA VAL A 61 -1.44 -0.52 -8.44
C VAL A 61 -0.20 -1.32 -8.01
N ARG A 62 -0.37 -2.56 -7.53
CA ARG A 62 0.76 -3.42 -7.11
C ARG A 62 1.77 -3.67 -8.23
N GLY A 63 1.33 -3.68 -9.49
CA GLY A 63 2.22 -3.78 -10.66
C GLY A 63 3.31 -2.71 -10.70
N PHE A 64 3.14 -1.58 -10.03
CA PHE A 64 4.12 -0.48 -9.94
C PHE A 64 4.98 -0.50 -8.67
N PHE A 65 4.78 -1.48 -7.78
CA PHE A 65 5.47 -1.63 -6.51
C PHE A 65 6.09 -3.04 -6.40
N PRO A 66 7.09 -3.37 -7.24
CA PRO A 66 7.73 -4.68 -7.22
C PRO A 66 8.36 -5.04 -5.87
N GLU A 67 8.74 -4.05 -5.07
CA GLU A 67 9.29 -4.22 -3.71
C GLU A 67 8.28 -4.86 -2.75
N LEU A 68 6.99 -4.79 -3.08
CA LEU A 68 5.92 -5.43 -2.31
C LEU A 68 5.60 -6.85 -2.82
N GLY A 69 6.25 -7.29 -3.90
CA GLY A 69 5.92 -8.51 -4.65
C GLY A 69 5.91 -9.80 -3.82
N SER A 70 6.83 -9.93 -2.87
CA SER A 70 6.99 -11.11 -2.01
C SER A 70 6.07 -11.12 -0.77
N PHE A 71 5.28 -10.07 -0.54
CA PHE A 71 4.50 -9.93 0.69
C PHE A 71 3.00 -10.12 0.45
N THR A 72 2.37 -10.87 1.36
CA THR A 72 0.92 -10.84 1.53
C THR A 72 0.54 -9.56 2.27
N ILE A 73 -0.26 -8.70 1.65
CA ILE A 73 -0.72 -7.45 2.27
C ILE A 73 -2.11 -7.66 2.85
N HIS A 74 -2.30 -7.28 4.12
CA HIS A 74 -3.63 -7.28 4.73
C HIS A 74 -4.49 -6.13 4.20
N VAL A 75 -5.75 -6.37 3.86
CA VAL A 75 -6.67 -5.37 3.31
C VAL A 75 -7.91 -5.27 4.16
N GLY A 76 -8.06 -4.10 4.79
CA GLY A 76 -9.21 -3.70 5.57
C GLY A 76 -10.11 -2.69 4.86
N LEU A 77 -11.27 -2.41 5.47
CA LEU A 77 -12.12 -1.30 5.05
C LEU A 77 -11.99 -0.13 6.03
N ALA A 78 -11.69 1.05 5.51
CA ALA A 78 -11.74 2.29 6.26
C ALA A 78 -13.21 2.68 6.51
N ARG A 79 -13.60 2.79 7.79
CA ARG A 79 -14.96 3.16 8.22
C ARG A 79 -15.06 4.59 8.77
N LYS A 80 -13.93 5.20 9.15
CA LYS A 80 -13.90 6.56 9.71
C LYS A 80 -14.20 7.60 8.63
N ARG A 81 -15.11 8.54 8.92
CA ARG A 81 -15.38 9.69 8.05
C ARG A 81 -14.11 10.53 7.90
N GLY A 82 -13.79 10.91 6.66
CA GLY A 82 -12.62 11.74 6.34
C GLY A 82 -11.34 10.95 6.03
N VAL A 83 -11.29 9.65 6.30
CA VAL A 83 -10.13 8.80 5.96
C VAL A 83 -10.41 8.06 4.65
N LEU A 84 -9.53 8.22 3.66
CA LEU A 84 -9.61 7.55 2.36
C LEU A 84 -8.80 6.25 2.34
N GLY A 85 -7.63 6.28 2.96
CA GLY A 85 -6.72 5.16 3.13
C GLY A 85 -5.99 5.26 4.49
N TRP A 86 -5.43 4.13 4.95
CA TRP A 86 -4.32 4.16 5.91
C TRP A 86 -3.45 2.91 5.70
N GLY A 87 -2.14 3.07 5.83
CA GLY A 87 -1.14 1.99 5.76
C GLY A 87 -0.57 1.66 7.12
N SER A 88 -0.31 0.38 7.37
CA SER A 88 0.41 -0.11 8.54
C SER A 88 1.86 0.37 8.47
N LEU A 89 2.35 0.94 9.57
CA LEU A 89 3.77 1.25 9.75
C LEU A 89 4.55 0.06 10.34
N ASP A 90 3.89 -1.07 10.54
CA ASP A 90 4.52 -2.33 10.96
C ASP A 90 5.10 -3.05 9.73
N PRO A 91 6.44 -3.24 9.66
CA PRO A 91 7.06 -3.95 8.55
C PRO A 91 6.69 -5.44 8.52
N ASP A 92 6.47 -6.08 9.67
CA ASP A 92 6.19 -7.52 9.77
C ASP A 92 4.72 -7.84 9.49
N HIS A 93 3.85 -6.85 9.70
CA HIS A 93 2.42 -6.95 9.45
C HIS A 93 1.93 -5.85 8.48
N PRO A 94 2.29 -5.93 7.18
CA PRO A 94 1.87 -4.96 6.19
C PRO A 94 0.35 -5.02 5.99
N GLY A 95 -0.30 -3.87 6.13
CA GLY A 95 -1.75 -3.77 5.99
C GLY A 95 -2.16 -2.41 5.45
N ILE A 96 -3.23 -2.38 4.67
CA ILE A 96 -3.85 -1.15 4.20
C ILE A 96 -5.36 -1.20 4.41
N TRP A 97 -5.98 -0.05 4.64
CA TRP A 97 -7.41 0.06 4.86
C TRP A 97 -7.99 1.09 3.93
N LEU A 98 -8.85 0.66 3.02
CA LEU A 98 -9.34 1.51 1.93
C LEU A 98 -10.81 1.85 2.10
N ARG A 99 -11.21 3.03 1.63
CA ARG A 99 -12.61 3.41 1.57
C ARG A 99 -13.26 2.85 0.29
N PRO A 100 -14.22 1.91 0.37
CA PRO A 100 -14.73 1.21 -0.82
C PRO A 100 -15.37 2.10 -1.91
N ARG A 101 -15.89 3.26 -1.51
CA ARG A 101 -16.63 4.18 -2.41
C ARG A 101 -15.72 5.18 -3.12
N ARG A 102 -14.47 5.34 -2.68
CA ARG A 102 -13.46 6.23 -3.28
C ARG A 102 -12.14 5.47 -3.31
N LEU A 103 -11.94 4.77 -4.43
CA LEU A 103 -10.79 3.91 -4.70
C LEU A 103 -10.02 4.55 -5.85
N ASP A 104 -9.39 5.68 -5.56
CA ASP A 104 -8.50 6.35 -6.50
C ASP A 104 -7.15 5.61 -6.46
N TYR A 105 -6.56 5.34 -7.62
CA TYR A 105 -5.27 4.64 -7.72
C TYR A 105 -4.19 5.38 -6.94
N PHE A 106 -4.23 6.72 -6.94
CA PHE A 106 -3.27 7.51 -6.20
C PHE A 106 -3.35 7.27 -4.68
N THR A 107 -4.56 7.11 -4.14
CA THR A 107 -4.73 6.78 -2.71
C THR A 107 -4.09 5.44 -2.39
N ILE A 108 -4.30 4.42 -3.23
CA ILE A 108 -3.70 3.09 -3.01
C ILE A 108 -2.17 3.16 -3.13
N ALA A 109 -1.65 3.89 -4.12
CA ALA A 109 -0.22 4.08 -4.33
C ALA A 109 0.44 4.82 -3.15
N HIS A 110 -0.26 5.80 -2.57
CA HIS A 110 0.15 6.48 -1.35
C HIS A 110 0.25 5.48 -0.17
N GLU A 111 -0.78 4.66 0.06
CA GLU A 111 -0.74 3.66 1.14
C GLU A 111 0.33 2.58 0.92
N PHE A 112 0.60 2.17 -0.31
CA PHE A 112 1.70 1.26 -0.62
C PHE A 112 3.06 1.89 -0.33
N THR A 113 3.19 3.20 -0.53
CA THR A 113 4.41 3.93 -0.18
C THR A 113 4.63 3.97 1.33
N HIS A 114 3.57 4.05 2.14
CA HIS A 114 3.67 3.85 3.60
C HIS A 114 4.25 2.48 3.98
N LEU A 115 3.88 1.41 3.27
CA LEU A 115 4.46 0.08 3.50
C LEU A 115 5.97 0.03 3.18
N LEU A 116 6.43 0.83 2.22
CA LEU A 116 7.85 1.01 1.92
C LEU A 116 8.56 1.86 2.99
N GLN A 117 7.88 2.88 3.53
CA GLN A 117 8.40 3.69 4.65
C GLN A 117 8.61 2.84 5.91
N ALA A 118 7.65 1.97 6.24
CA ALA A 118 7.77 1.01 7.34
C ALA A 118 9.04 0.15 7.23
N ARG A 119 9.46 -0.15 5.99
CA ARG A 119 10.66 -0.93 5.66
C ARG A 119 11.91 -0.08 5.44
N LYS A 120 11.84 1.24 5.64
CA LYS A 120 12.93 2.19 5.42
C LYS A 120 13.48 2.20 3.99
N LEU A 121 12.69 1.75 3.01
CA LEU A 121 13.06 1.77 1.59
C LEU A 121 12.87 3.15 0.97
N VAL A 122 11.97 3.96 1.55
CA VAL A 122 11.74 5.34 1.16
C VAL A 122 11.70 6.24 2.41
N PRO A 123 12.00 7.54 2.30
CA PRO A 123 11.97 8.46 3.42
C PRO A 123 10.58 8.58 4.04
N ALA A 124 10.54 8.72 5.36
CA ALA A 124 9.31 8.91 6.11
C ALA A 124 8.61 10.26 5.81
N GLY A 125 7.31 10.31 6.08
CA GLY A 125 6.47 11.51 6.03
C GLY A 125 5.53 11.56 4.82
N GLU A 126 4.40 12.22 5.01
CA GLU A 126 3.29 12.22 4.02
C GLU A 126 3.65 12.88 2.69
N ARG A 127 4.40 13.98 2.72
CA ARG A 127 4.88 14.66 1.51
C ARG A 127 5.81 13.76 0.69
N ALA A 128 6.64 12.97 1.37
CA ALA A 128 7.45 11.96 0.70
C ALA A 128 6.57 10.83 0.15
N CYS A 129 5.55 10.37 0.88
CA CYS A 129 4.62 9.38 0.34
C CYS A 129 4.00 9.82 -1.00
N ASP A 130 3.45 11.04 -1.07
CA ASP A 130 2.87 11.57 -2.30
C ASP A 130 3.90 11.65 -3.44
N LEU A 131 5.10 12.16 -3.18
CA LEU A 131 6.11 12.34 -4.22
C LEU A 131 6.58 10.99 -4.78
N TRP A 132 6.85 10.01 -3.91
CA TRP A 132 7.29 8.68 -4.32
C TRP A 132 6.18 7.94 -5.07
N ALA A 133 4.93 8.06 -4.64
CA ALA A 133 3.79 7.48 -5.35
C ALA A 133 3.64 8.06 -6.76
N MET A 134 3.73 9.39 -6.93
CA MET A 134 3.67 10.03 -8.25
C MET A 134 4.83 9.61 -9.16
N ALA A 135 6.02 9.46 -8.60
CA ALA A 135 7.20 9.07 -9.37
C ALA A 135 7.15 7.64 -9.91
N ARG A 136 6.19 6.80 -9.47
CA ARG A 136 6.03 5.42 -9.96
C ARG A 136 5.50 5.37 -11.39
N SER A 137 4.41 6.08 -11.66
CA SER A 137 3.77 6.08 -12.98
C SER A 137 2.72 7.18 -13.09
N PRO A 138 2.58 7.86 -14.25
CA PRO A 138 1.49 8.81 -14.46
C PRO A 138 0.11 8.14 -14.43
N LEU A 139 0.02 6.82 -14.69
CA LEU A 139 -1.25 6.08 -14.65
C LEU A 139 -1.83 5.96 -13.23
N LEU A 140 -1.02 6.19 -12.20
CA LEU A 140 -1.45 6.18 -10.80
C LEU A 140 -1.99 7.53 -10.33
N ILE A 141 -1.78 8.60 -11.08
CA ILE A 141 -2.12 9.97 -10.68
C ILE A 141 -3.51 10.32 -11.24
N ASP A 142 -4.54 9.62 -10.76
CA ASP A 142 -5.94 9.79 -11.19
C ASP A 142 -6.72 10.81 -10.34
N SER A 143 -6.20 11.15 -9.16
CA SER A 143 -6.68 12.19 -8.25
C SER A 143 -5.52 13.09 -7.80
N PRO A 144 -5.77 14.35 -7.39
CA PRO A 144 -4.70 15.21 -6.91
C PRO A 144 -4.07 14.67 -5.60
N PRO A 145 -2.74 14.75 -5.42
CA PRO A 145 -2.09 14.49 -4.15
C PRO A 145 -2.59 15.45 -3.06
N SER A 146 -2.59 14.96 -1.81
CA SER A 146 -3.24 15.64 -0.68
C SER A 146 -2.27 16.37 0.23
N TYR A 147 -0.99 15.98 0.24
CA TYR A 147 0.01 16.48 1.19
C TYR A 147 1.05 17.39 0.55
N LEU A 148 1.30 17.27 -0.75
CA LEU A 148 2.14 18.21 -1.49
C LEU A 148 1.38 19.50 -1.79
N ALA A 149 2.09 20.63 -1.70
CA ALA A 149 1.51 21.93 -2.01
C ALA A 149 1.29 22.08 -3.52
N LEU A 150 0.05 21.84 -3.98
CA LEU A 150 -0.35 22.08 -5.36
C LEU A 150 -1.08 23.42 -5.54
N PRO A 151 -1.00 24.05 -6.73
CA PRO A 151 -1.85 25.18 -7.09
C PRO A 151 -3.34 24.87 -6.88
N ARG A 152 -4.10 25.86 -6.39
CA ARG A 152 -5.54 25.70 -6.08
C ARG A 152 -6.37 25.19 -7.26
N ALA A 153 -6.01 25.57 -8.47
CA ALA A 153 -6.69 25.12 -9.69
C ALA A 153 -6.56 23.60 -9.89
N LEU A 154 -5.43 23.03 -9.49
CA LEU A 154 -5.14 21.60 -9.59
C LEU A 154 -5.70 20.83 -8.39
N SER A 155 -5.50 21.33 -7.17
CA SER A 155 -5.95 20.63 -5.94
C SER A 155 -7.46 20.53 -5.78
N ARG A 156 -8.23 21.39 -6.46
CA ARG A 156 -9.70 21.34 -6.47
C ARG A 156 -10.29 20.40 -7.52
N GLN A 157 -9.46 19.84 -8.39
CA GLN A 157 -9.96 18.90 -9.39
C GLN A 157 -10.38 17.59 -8.73
N SER A 158 -11.50 17.03 -9.18
CA SER A 158 -11.94 15.70 -8.74
C SER A 158 -11.17 14.58 -9.43
N ARG A 159 -10.58 14.85 -10.59
CA ARG A 159 -9.74 13.93 -11.37
C ARG A 159 -8.63 14.68 -12.09
N ILE A 160 -7.51 14.00 -12.26
CA ILE A 160 -6.35 14.49 -13.00
C ILE A 160 -6.34 13.85 -14.39
N GLY A 161 -6.23 14.68 -15.43
CA GLY A 161 -6.09 14.21 -16.81
C GLY A 161 -4.69 13.69 -17.11
N LEU A 162 -4.55 12.79 -18.08
CA LEU A 162 -3.29 12.12 -18.40
C LEU A 162 -2.12 13.10 -18.68
N ALA A 163 -2.36 14.16 -19.44
CA ALA A 163 -1.31 15.15 -19.74
C ALA A 163 -0.78 15.84 -18.47
N THR A 164 -1.67 16.14 -17.52
CA THR A 164 -1.30 16.71 -16.22
C THR A 164 -0.57 15.67 -15.36
N ALA A 165 -1.06 14.43 -15.35
CA ALA A 165 -0.42 13.32 -14.66
C ALA A 165 1.01 13.06 -15.16
N MET A 166 1.25 13.09 -16.47
CA MET A 166 2.59 12.97 -17.06
C MET A 166 3.54 14.07 -16.56
N ARG A 167 3.09 15.33 -16.56
CA ARG A 167 3.88 16.44 -16.06
C ARG A 167 4.22 16.30 -14.57
N LEU A 168 3.25 15.89 -13.75
CA LEU A 168 3.45 15.64 -12.32
C LEU A 168 4.44 14.49 -12.09
N HIS A 169 4.30 13.39 -12.84
CA HIS A 169 5.21 12.25 -12.80
C HIS A 169 6.65 12.65 -13.14
N ASP A 170 6.84 13.37 -14.25
CA ASP A 170 8.16 13.81 -14.70
C ASP A 170 8.84 14.74 -13.69
N ALA A 171 8.08 15.68 -13.13
CA ALA A 171 8.56 16.57 -12.07
C ALA A 171 8.93 15.78 -10.80
N ALA A 172 8.11 14.80 -10.41
CA ALA A 172 8.40 13.94 -9.26
C ALA A 172 9.70 13.14 -9.47
N ARG A 173 9.89 12.58 -10.67
CA ARG A 173 11.13 11.88 -11.04
C ARG A 173 12.35 12.78 -10.99
N ARG A 174 12.26 14.02 -11.48
CA ARG A 174 13.35 15.01 -11.38
C ARG A 174 13.69 15.33 -9.93
N ALA A 175 12.68 15.51 -9.08
CA ALA A 175 12.87 15.78 -7.66
C ALA A 175 13.55 14.61 -6.94
N LEU A 176 13.16 13.37 -7.23
CA LEU A 176 13.82 12.19 -6.67
C LEU A 176 15.28 12.07 -7.13
N ALA A 177 15.56 12.29 -8.42
CA ALA A 177 16.92 12.30 -8.93
C ALA A 177 17.78 13.41 -8.27
N ALA A 178 17.19 14.58 -7.97
CA ALA A 178 17.87 15.63 -7.23
C ALA A 178 18.19 15.20 -5.79
N ARG A 179 17.27 14.52 -5.12
CA ARG A 179 17.51 13.95 -3.80
C ARG A 179 18.65 12.94 -3.80
N GLU A 180 18.70 12.05 -4.78
CA GLU A 180 19.79 11.07 -4.93
C GLU A 180 21.16 11.74 -5.06
N ARG A 181 21.22 12.93 -5.67
CA ARG A 181 22.42 13.78 -5.72
C ARG A 181 22.67 14.58 -4.43
N GLY A 182 21.91 14.36 -3.36
CA GLY A 182 22.08 15.02 -2.06
C GLY A 182 21.30 16.33 -1.87
N VAL A 183 20.42 16.71 -2.81
CA VAL A 183 19.62 17.94 -2.67
C VAL A 183 18.57 17.76 -1.57
N ARG A 184 18.75 18.44 -0.44
CA ARG A 184 17.85 18.31 0.73
C ARG A 184 16.48 18.96 0.53
N ARG A 185 16.38 19.97 -0.34
CA ARG A 185 15.15 20.76 -0.59
C ARG A 185 14.32 20.28 -1.79
N TYR A 186 14.53 19.06 -2.26
CA TYR A 186 13.88 18.48 -3.44
C TYR A 186 12.33 18.55 -3.42
N LEU A 187 11.69 18.37 -2.26
CA LEU A 187 10.23 18.53 -2.11
C LEU A 187 9.76 19.95 -2.43
N ASN A 188 10.49 20.96 -1.93
CA ASN A 188 10.14 22.35 -2.17
C ASN A 188 10.41 22.73 -3.64
N SER A 189 11.49 22.20 -4.23
CA SER A 189 11.77 22.38 -5.66
C SER A 189 10.66 21.79 -6.54
N PHE A 190 10.14 20.61 -6.20
CA PHE A 190 8.97 20.04 -6.86
C PHE A 190 7.76 20.97 -6.77
N GLU A 191 7.41 21.41 -5.56
CA GLU A 191 6.24 22.29 -5.35
C GLU A 191 6.36 23.62 -6.11
N GLN A 192 7.57 24.20 -6.15
CA GLN A 192 7.87 25.40 -6.94
C GLN A 192 7.71 25.15 -8.44
N GLU A 193 8.27 24.07 -8.98
CA GLU A 193 8.15 23.72 -10.39
C GLU A 193 6.68 23.55 -10.81
N ILE A 194 5.88 22.87 -9.98
CA ILE A 194 4.43 22.71 -10.23
C ILE A 194 3.69 24.04 -10.09
N ALA A 195 4.07 24.88 -9.13
CA ALA A 195 3.49 26.21 -8.99
C ALA A 195 3.76 27.10 -10.21
N GLU A 196 4.95 27.04 -10.79
CA GLU A 196 5.30 27.77 -12.00
C GLU A 196 4.58 27.21 -13.23
N ALA A 197 4.53 25.88 -13.37
CA ALA A 197 3.93 25.22 -14.53
C ALA A 197 2.39 25.34 -14.57
N PHE A 198 1.72 25.36 -13.42
CA PHE A 198 0.26 25.31 -13.34
C PHE A 198 -0.37 26.52 -12.62
N GLY A 199 0.42 27.36 -11.96
CA GLY A 199 -0.05 28.53 -11.22
C GLY A 199 -0.09 29.82 -12.02
N GLY A 200 0.07 29.75 -13.35
CA GLY A 200 0.21 30.87 -14.28
C GLY A 200 -0.37 32.22 -13.83
N THR A 201 0.55 33.19 -13.73
CA THR A 201 0.35 34.64 -13.99
C THR A 201 -1.10 35.10 -14.11
N GLY A 202 -1.62 35.70 -13.04
CA GLY A 202 -2.66 36.71 -13.14
C GLY A 202 -2.15 37.99 -13.78
N ARG A 203 -1.61 37.94 -15.01
CA ARG A 203 -1.54 39.14 -15.86
C ARG A 203 -2.92 39.29 -16.48
N ARG A 204 -3.73 40.14 -15.84
CA ARG A 204 -4.90 40.77 -16.44
C ARG A 204 -4.45 41.46 -17.74
N ASN A 205 -4.63 40.80 -18.87
CA ASN A 205 -4.81 41.51 -20.13
C ASN A 205 -6.18 42.18 -20.06
N GLY A 206 -6.16 43.40 -19.55
CA GLY A 206 -7.25 44.37 -19.62
C GLY A 206 -6.62 45.72 -19.96
N THR A 207 -6.16 45.85 -21.19
CA THR A 207 -5.82 47.15 -21.78
C THR A 207 -6.98 47.58 -22.68
N ARG A 208 -7.44 48.80 -22.40
CA ARG A 208 -8.39 49.66 -23.11
C ARG A 208 -9.85 49.56 -22.68
#